data_AF-A0A257A863-F1
#
_entry.id   AF-A0A257A863-F1
#
_cell.length_a   1.000
_cell.length_b   1.000
_cell.length_c   1.000
_cell.angle_alpha   90.00
_cell.angle_beta   90.00
_cell.angle_gamma   90.00
#
_symmetry.space_group_name_H-M   'P 1'
#
loop_
_entity.id
_entity.type
_entity.pdbx_description
1 polymer ?
#
loop_
_entity_poly.entity_id
_entity_poly.type
_entity_poly.pdbx_seq_one_letter_code
_entity_poly.pdbx_strand_id
1 'polypeptide(L)'
;MLPDVQSWKPEASFKLTRVGIKGIKKPVSIKRNGRMVHLLPVMELFVDLPATRKGSDLSRNAEIIEEIVDQSVREPSPSLEELCEKIAMKLLERHEYANCAEVRATSDYFLERKTPQGKKSLEPYKIMAKAIMERNGRTRKFIGVEVIGMTACPCAMENIKKAYGEKYTHNQRNVATL
;
A
#
# COMPACT_ATOMS: atom_id res chain seq x y z
N MET A 1 12.90 24.28 -27.71
CA MET A 1 13.24 23.68 -26.39
C MET A 1 12.55 24.53 -25.34
N LEU A 2 11.57 23.98 -24.62
CA LEU A 2 10.89 24.71 -23.54
C LEU A 2 11.83 24.75 -22.32
N PRO A 3 11.97 25.90 -21.63
CA PRO A 3 12.83 25.99 -20.46
C PRO A 3 12.29 25.10 -19.34
N ASP A 4 13.18 24.31 -18.71
CA ASP A 4 12.84 23.50 -17.54
C ASP A 4 12.68 24.40 -16.30
N VAL A 5 11.50 25.01 -16.18
CA VAL A 5 11.13 25.92 -15.09
C VAL A 5 11.10 25.20 -13.73
N GLN A 6 11.00 23.87 -13.73
CA GLN A 6 10.98 23.05 -12.52
C GLN A 6 12.35 23.02 -11.85
N SER A 7 13.43 23.12 -12.63
CA SER A 7 14.81 23.18 -12.13
C SER A 7 15.20 24.52 -11.47
N TRP A 8 14.37 25.55 -11.59
CA TRP A 8 14.71 26.88 -11.09
C TRP A 8 14.66 26.95 -9.57
N LYS A 9 15.52 27.83 -9.01
CA LYS A 9 15.58 28.09 -7.58
C LYS A 9 14.31 28.83 -7.13
N PRO A 10 13.57 28.33 -6.13
CA PRO A 10 12.36 29.00 -5.63
C PRO A 10 12.71 30.28 -4.86
N GLU A 11 11.82 31.28 -4.93
CA GLU A 11 11.92 32.53 -4.14
C GLU A 11 11.73 32.28 -2.64
N ALA A 12 11.02 31.20 -2.28
CA ALA A 12 10.87 30.71 -0.91
C ALA A 12 11.34 29.23 -0.84
N SER A 13 12.42 28.98 -0.11
CA SER A 13 13.10 27.69 -0.09
C SER A 13 12.60 26.80 1.06
N PHE A 14 11.48 26.10 0.86
CA PHE A 14 11.01 25.07 1.79
C PHE A 14 11.30 23.67 1.26
N LYS A 15 11.86 22.79 2.10
CA LYS A 15 12.00 21.37 1.77
C LYS A 15 10.61 20.73 1.83
N LEU A 16 10.20 20.06 0.75
CA LEU A 16 8.97 19.27 0.76
C LEU A 16 9.30 17.82 1.08
N THR A 17 8.77 17.33 2.19
CA THR A 17 9.02 15.96 2.66
C THR A 17 8.39 14.90 1.76
N ARG A 18 7.28 15.22 1.07
CA ARG A 18 6.57 14.31 0.15
C ARG A 18 5.93 15.07 -1.01
N VAL A 19 6.30 14.74 -2.23
CA VAL A 19 5.64 15.18 -3.48
C VAL A 19 5.49 13.96 -4.39
N GLY A 20 4.33 13.81 -5.03
CA GLY A 20 4.12 12.69 -5.95
C GLY A 20 2.66 12.51 -6.36
N ILE A 21 2.29 11.28 -6.74
CA ILE A 21 0.99 10.95 -7.33
C ILE A 21 0.26 9.94 -6.45
N LYS A 22 -1.06 10.10 -6.33
CA LYS A 22 -1.96 9.23 -5.57
C LYS A 22 -3.04 8.64 -6.47
N GLY A 23 -3.62 7.52 -6.05
CA GLY A 23 -4.83 6.96 -6.66
C GLY A 23 -4.59 6.19 -7.95
N ILE A 24 -3.35 5.77 -8.20
CA ILE A 24 -3.01 5.01 -9.40
C ILE A 24 -3.51 3.58 -9.26
N LYS A 25 -4.32 3.12 -10.21
CA LYS A 25 -4.84 1.75 -10.23
C LYS A 25 -4.26 1.00 -11.41
N LYS A 26 -3.46 -0.02 -11.14
CA LYS A 26 -2.83 -0.83 -12.20
C LYS A 26 -2.82 -2.30 -11.80
N PRO A 27 -3.05 -3.21 -12.75
CA PRO A 27 -3.02 -4.64 -12.47
C PRO A 27 -1.58 -5.08 -12.20
N VAL A 28 -1.38 -5.89 -11.16
CA VAL A 28 -0.07 -6.45 -10.81
C VAL A 28 -0.23 -7.92 -10.47
N SER A 29 0.81 -8.71 -10.73
CA SER A 29 0.85 -10.13 -10.38
C SER A 29 1.87 -10.36 -9.27
N ILE A 30 1.45 -11.04 -8.20
CA ILE A 30 2.35 -11.48 -7.14
C ILE A 30 2.37 -13.00 -7.01
N LYS A 31 3.47 -13.57 -6.52
CA LYS A 31 3.62 -15.01 -6.30
C LYS A 31 3.52 -15.35 -4.83
N ARG A 32 2.38 -15.89 -4.39
CA ARG A 32 2.14 -16.26 -2.98
C ARG A 32 1.85 -17.76 -2.84
N ASN A 33 2.57 -18.43 -1.96
CA ASN A 33 2.42 -19.88 -1.69
C ASN A 33 2.47 -20.74 -2.96
N GLY A 34 3.37 -20.40 -3.89
CA GLY A 34 3.50 -21.11 -5.18
C GLY A 34 2.39 -20.82 -6.20
N ARG A 35 1.41 -19.97 -5.87
CA ARG A 35 0.35 -19.54 -6.78
C ARG A 35 0.57 -18.10 -7.23
N MET A 36 0.18 -17.82 -8.47
CA MET A 36 0.11 -16.45 -8.98
C MET A 36 -1.23 -15.83 -8.56
N VAL A 37 -1.18 -14.63 -8.00
CA VAL A 37 -2.35 -13.85 -7.59
C VAL A 37 -2.32 -12.53 -8.33
N HIS A 38 -3.38 -12.26 -9.08
CA HIS A 38 -3.58 -10.98 -9.76
C HIS A 38 -4.29 -10.03 -8.82
N LEU A 39 -3.73 -8.84 -8.66
CA LEU A 39 -4.21 -7.79 -7.78
C LEU A 39 -4.45 -6.51 -8.60
N LEU A 40 -5.36 -5.67 -8.11
CA LEU A 40 -5.58 -4.33 -8.66
C LEU A 40 -5.30 -3.30 -7.56
N PRO A 41 -4.04 -3.13 -7.14
CA PRO A 41 -3.70 -2.20 -6.07
C PRO A 41 -3.97 -0.75 -6.48
N VAL A 42 -4.42 0.02 -5.50
CA VAL A 42 -4.31 1.47 -5.48
C VAL A 42 -2.94 1.82 -4.94
N MET A 43 -2.13 2.49 -5.76
CA MET A 43 -0.76 2.88 -5.44
C MET A 43 -0.64 4.39 -5.24
N GLU A 44 0.23 4.76 -4.32
CA GLU A 44 0.66 6.13 -4.06
C GLU A 44 2.19 6.18 -4.04
N LEU A 45 2.78 7.11 -4.78
CA LEU A 45 4.22 7.24 -4.94
C LEU A 45 4.63 8.65 -4.52
N PHE A 46 5.67 8.77 -3.71
CA PHE A 46 6.19 10.03 -3.21
C PHE A 46 7.72 10.05 -3.27
N VAL A 47 8.27 11.23 -3.53
CA VAL A 47 9.70 11.54 -3.37
C VAL A 47 9.84 12.82 -2.55
N ASP A 48 10.98 13.02 -1.89
CA ASP A 48 11.31 14.31 -1.28
C ASP A 48 11.83 15.31 -2.32
N LEU A 49 11.49 16.59 -2.14
CA LEU A 49 11.95 17.68 -2.98
C LEU A 49 12.86 18.61 -2.16
N PRO A 50 14.13 18.78 -2.53
CA PRO A 50 15.02 19.72 -1.86
C PRO A 50 14.54 21.16 -2.09
N ALA A 51 14.84 22.03 -1.12
CA ALA A 51 14.46 23.44 -1.14
C ALA A 51 15.09 24.26 -2.29
N THR A 52 16.02 23.66 -3.04
CA THR A 52 16.71 24.24 -4.19
C THR A 52 15.90 24.13 -5.48
N ARG A 53 14.79 23.40 -5.51
CA ARG A 53 14.02 23.10 -6.73
C ARG A 53 12.55 23.53 -6.60
N LYS A 54 11.98 24.11 -7.67
CA LYS A 54 10.59 24.61 -7.70
C LYS A 54 9.52 23.50 -7.81
N GLY A 55 9.84 22.35 -8.40
CA GLY A 55 8.90 21.23 -8.38
C GLY A 55 9.48 19.88 -8.80
N SER A 56 8.66 18.85 -8.61
CA SER A 56 8.97 17.47 -8.92
C SER A 56 8.60 17.18 -10.37
N ASP A 57 9.44 16.43 -11.08
CA ASP A 57 9.16 15.92 -12.42
C ASP A 57 8.08 14.83 -12.36
N LEU A 58 6.82 15.23 -12.17
CA LEU A 58 5.68 14.32 -11.97
C LEU A 58 5.45 13.40 -13.19
N SER A 59 5.81 13.84 -14.41
CA SER A 59 5.74 13.00 -15.61
C SER A 59 6.61 11.75 -15.50
N ARG A 60 7.79 11.85 -14.89
CA ARG A 60 8.70 10.71 -14.69
C ARG A 60 8.10 9.65 -13.77
N ASN A 61 7.24 10.03 -12.83
CA ASN A 61 6.55 9.08 -11.95
C ASN A 61 5.60 8.18 -12.73
N ALA A 62 4.84 8.74 -13.69
CA ALA A 62 3.91 7.99 -14.51
C ALA A 62 4.62 6.96 -15.42
N GLU A 63 5.74 7.35 -16.03
CA GLU A 63 6.55 6.44 -16.86
C GLU A 63 7.10 5.25 -16.07
N ILE A 64 7.61 5.50 -14.86
CA ILE A 64 8.14 4.43 -13.98
C ILE A 64 7.04 3.43 -13.63
N ILE A 65 5.82 3.92 -13.40
CA ILE A 65 4.68 3.04 -13.10
C ILE A 65 4.37 2.16 -14.31
N GLU A 66 4.27 2.71 -15.52
CA GLU A 66 3.98 1.90 -16.71
C GLU A 66 5.05 0.83 -16.95
N GLU A 67 6.33 1.18 -16.79
CA GLU A 67 7.44 0.24 -16.93
C GLU A 67 7.36 -0.89 -15.90
N ILE A 68 7.09 -0.57 -14.64
CA ILE A 68 7.02 -1.57 -13.56
C ILE A 68 5.76 -2.41 -13.67
N VAL A 69 4.64 -1.84 -14.11
CA VAL A 69 3.41 -2.59 -14.33
C VAL A 69 3.61 -3.62 -15.44
N ASP A 70 4.16 -3.21 -16.59
CA ASP A 70 4.49 -4.15 -17.68
C ASP A 70 5.48 -5.22 -17.21
N GLN A 71 6.51 -4.84 -16.45
CA GLN A 71 7.45 -5.80 -15.87
C GLN A 71 6.77 -6.75 -14.87
N SER A 72 5.88 -6.27 -14.00
CA SER A 72 5.20 -7.08 -12.99
C SER A 72 4.22 -8.09 -13.59
N VAL A 73 3.72 -7.83 -14.80
CA VAL A 73 2.89 -8.76 -15.57
C VAL A 73 3.75 -9.89 -16.13
N ARG A 74 4.97 -9.59 -16.59
CA ARG A 74 5.91 -10.57 -17.15
C ARG A 74 6.65 -11.38 -16.07
N GLU A 75 7.06 -10.71 -15.00
CA GLU A 75 7.83 -11.25 -13.89
C GLU A 75 7.12 -10.92 -12.57
N PRO A 76 6.24 -11.83 -12.07
CA PRO A 76 5.47 -11.57 -10.87
C PRO A 76 6.40 -11.41 -9.67
N SER A 77 6.20 -10.33 -8.91
CA SER A 77 7.01 -10.08 -7.71
C SER A 77 6.63 -11.08 -6.60
N PRO A 78 7.57 -11.51 -5.75
CA PRO A 78 7.27 -12.44 -4.65
C PRO A 78 6.19 -11.91 -3.69
N SER A 79 6.16 -10.61 -3.44
CA SER A 79 5.16 -10.00 -2.56
C SER A 79 4.85 -8.55 -2.93
N LEU A 80 3.81 -7.99 -2.30
CA LEU A 80 3.38 -6.61 -2.56
C LEU A 80 4.38 -5.60 -2.00
N GLU A 81 5.02 -5.89 -0.87
CA GLU A 81 6.06 -5.06 -0.28
C GLU A 81 7.36 -5.05 -1.10
N GLU A 82 7.73 -6.18 -1.71
CA GLU A 82 8.86 -6.22 -2.64
C GLU A 82 8.57 -5.46 -3.93
N LEU A 83 7.32 -5.49 -4.41
CA LEU A 83 6.91 -4.64 -5.53
C LEU A 83 7.07 -3.15 -5.15
N CYS A 84 6.61 -2.75 -3.97
CA CYS A 84 6.76 -1.37 -3.49
C CYS A 84 8.25 -0.97 -3.37
N GLU A 85 9.10 -1.87 -2.90
CA GLU A 85 10.55 -1.64 -2.82
C GLU A 85 11.18 -1.43 -4.20
N LYS A 86 10.85 -2.28 -5.18
CA LYS A 86 11.33 -2.11 -6.56
C LYS A 86 10.90 -0.77 -7.16
N ILE A 87 9.66 -0.35 -6.89
CA ILE A 87 9.17 0.97 -7.32
C ILE A 87 9.95 2.09 -6.63
N ALA A 88 10.17 2.01 -5.32
CA ALA A 88 10.93 3.01 -4.57
C ALA A 88 12.38 3.15 -5.07
N MET A 89 13.02 2.03 -5.42
CA MET A 89 14.35 2.00 -6.00
C MET A 89 14.40 2.71 -7.36
N LYS A 90 13.53 2.33 -8.30
CA LYS A 90 13.45 2.99 -9.62
C LYS A 90 13.10 4.47 -9.52
N LEU A 91 12.26 4.87 -8.54
CA LEU A 91 11.99 6.29 -8.26
C LEU A 91 13.27 7.04 -7.89
N LEU A 92 14.09 6.50 -6.98
CA LEU A 92 15.36 7.15 -6.60
C LEU A 92 16.37 7.20 -7.75
N GLU A 93 16.41 6.17 -8.60
CA GLU A 93 17.29 6.15 -9.78
C GLU A 93 16.90 7.24 -10.78
N ARG A 94 15.61 7.42 -11.07
CA ARG A 94 15.12 8.44 -12.02
C ARG A 94 15.09 9.86 -11.45
N HIS A 95 15.01 9.99 -10.13
CA HIS A 95 15.01 11.27 -9.41
C HIS A 95 16.31 11.43 -8.62
N GLU A 96 17.40 11.74 -9.33
CA GLU A 96 18.73 11.94 -8.74
C GLU A 96 18.77 12.97 -7.60
N TYR A 97 17.87 13.96 -7.65
CA TYR A 97 17.75 15.01 -6.64
C TYR A 97 17.05 14.56 -5.35
N ALA A 98 16.30 13.44 -5.38
CA ALA A 98 15.58 12.92 -4.24
C ALA A 98 16.50 12.07 -3.36
N ASN A 99 16.38 12.24 -2.03
CA ASN A 99 17.07 11.45 -1.02
C ASN A 99 16.19 10.33 -0.45
N CYS A 100 14.88 10.45 -0.58
CA CYS A 100 13.91 9.51 -0.04
C CYS A 100 12.76 9.29 -1.03
N ALA A 101 12.41 8.03 -1.25
CA ALA A 101 11.23 7.62 -1.98
C ALA A 101 10.32 6.77 -1.09
N GLU A 102 9.02 7.03 -1.15
CA GLU A 102 8.00 6.31 -0.41
C GLU A 102 6.92 5.81 -1.37
N VAL A 103 6.65 4.51 -1.34
CA VAL A 103 5.61 3.88 -2.14
C VAL A 103 4.64 3.17 -1.22
N ARG A 104 3.35 3.32 -1.49
CA ARG A 104 2.26 2.64 -0.79
C ARG A 104 1.41 1.92 -1.82
N ALA A 105 0.96 0.72 -1.48
CA ALA A 105 0.02 -0.04 -2.28
C ALA A 105 -1.06 -0.61 -1.37
N THR A 106 -2.31 -0.59 -1.81
CA THR A 106 -3.43 -1.22 -1.09
C THR A 106 -4.30 -1.95 -2.09
N SER A 107 -4.60 -3.22 -1.84
CA SER A 107 -5.42 -4.04 -2.72
C SER A 107 -6.36 -4.93 -1.93
N ASP A 108 -7.49 -5.27 -2.53
CA ASP A 108 -8.29 -6.39 -2.07
C ASP A 108 -7.58 -7.71 -2.42
N TYR A 109 -7.66 -8.66 -1.51
CA TYR A 109 -7.04 -9.99 -1.57
C TYR A 109 -8.07 -11.01 -1.12
N PHE A 110 -8.45 -11.92 -2.02
CA PHE A 110 -9.43 -12.95 -1.74
C PHE A 110 -8.73 -14.24 -1.31
N LEU A 111 -9.06 -14.72 -0.11
CA LEU A 111 -8.50 -15.96 0.43
C LEU A 111 -9.58 -17.03 0.51
N GLU A 112 -9.29 -18.22 -0.02
CA GLU A 112 -10.16 -19.39 0.17
C GLU A 112 -10.12 -19.84 1.63
N ARG A 113 -11.27 -19.79 2.30
CA ARG A 113 -11.49 -20.29 3.66
C ARG A 113 -12.54 -21.38 3.67
N LYS A 114 -12.47 -22.27 4.66
CA LYS A 114 -13.53 -23.25 4.93
C LYS A 114 -14.44 -22.70 6.01
N THR A 115 -15.72 -22.63 5.71
CA THR A 115 -16.76 -22.32 6.69
C THR A 115 -16.85 -23.43 7.76
N PRO A 116 -17.43 -23.16 8.94
CA PRO A 116 -17.65 -24.19 9.95
C PRO A 116 -18.45 -25.42 9.45
N GLN A 117 -19.26 -25.22 8.40
CA GLN A 117 -20.05 -26.28 7.74
C GLN A 117 -19.25 -27.02 6.64
N GLY A 118 -17.94 -26.77 6.51
CA GLY A 118 -17.06 -27.45 5.55
C GLY A 118 -17.09 -26.91 4.12
N LYS A 119 -17.99 -25.97 3.79
CA LYS A 119 -18.05 -25.33 2.46
C LYS A 119 -16.89 -24.35 2.27
N LYS A 120 -16.29 -24.34 1.08
CA LYS A 120 -15.28 -23.36 0.68
C LYS A 120 -15.93 -22.02 0.35
N SER A 121 -15.34 -20.92 0.80
CA SER A 121 -15.76 -19.55 0.51
C SER A 121 -14.55 -18.67 0.24
N LEU A 122 -14.68 -17.68 -0.63
CA LEU A 122 -13.67 -16.64 -0.82
C LEU A 122 -14.00 -15.47 0.10
N GLU A 123 -13.11 -15.19 1.04
CA GLU A 123 -13.23 -14.07 1.96
C GLU A 123 -12.37 -12.90 1.50
N PRO A 124 -12.90 -11.66 1.49
CA PRO A 124 -12.13 -10.48 1.16
C PRO A 124 -11.28 -10.02 2.34
N TYR A 125 -10.01 -9.75 2.07
CA TYR A 125 -9.06 -9.11 2.97
C TYR A 125 -8.48 -7.90 2.25
N LYS A 126 -8.21 -6.81 2.95
CA LYS A 126 -7.51 -5.68 2.34
C LYS A 126 -6.06 -5.72 2.76
N ILE A 127 -5.17 -5.96 1.82
CA ILE A 127 -3.72 -5.96 2.07
C ILE A 127 -3.18 -4.57 1.78
N MET A 128 -2.24 -4.13 2.62
CA MET A 128 -1.58 -2.84 2.51
C MET A 128 -0.08 -3.04 2.63
N ALA A 129 0.68 -2.52 1.68
CA ALA A 129 2.13 -2.57 1.67
C ALA A 129 2.70 -1.16 1.56
N LYS A 130 3.88 -0.97 2.13
CA LYS A 130 4.61 0.28 2.05
C LYS A 130 6.10 0.01 2.03
N ALA A 131 6.81 0.73 1.16
CA ALA A 131 8.27 0.76 1.15
C ALA A 131 8.74 2.20 1.28
N ILE A 132 9.76 2.43 2.10
CA ILE A 132 10.50 3.68 2.20
C ILE A 132 11.95 3.35 1.89
N MET A 133 12.53 4.00 0.90
CA MET A 133 13.93 3.86 0.53
C MET A 133 14.64 5.19 0.66
N GLU A 134 15.79 5.19 1.31
CA GLU A 134 16.69 6.33 1.42
C GLU A 134 17.93 6.09 0.55
N ARG A 135 18.47 7.16 -0.05
CA ARG A 135 19.66 7.10 -0.92
C ARG A 135 20.92 6.62 -0.20
N ASN A 136 20.94 6.69 1.14
CA ASN A 136 22.00 6.13 1.99
C ASN A 136 21.96 4.58 2.08
N GLY A 137 21.06 3.92 1.35
CA GLY A 137 20.92 2.46 1.32
C GLY A 137 19.98 1.89 2.38
N ARG A 138 19.33 2.73 3.20
CA ARG A 138 18.34 2.25 4.18
C ARG A 138 16.99 2.02 3.51
N THR A 139 16.51 0.78 3.60
CA THR A 139 15.16 0.41 3.13
C THR A 139 14.31 -0.09 4.30
N ARG A 140 13.08 0.40 4.39
CA ARG A 140 12.07 -0.07 5.34
C ARG A 140 10.85 -0.54 4.59
N LYS A 141 10.44 -1.78 4.85
CA LYS A 141 9.25 -2.41 4.30
C LYS A 141 8.20 -2.61 5.39
N PHE A 142 6.95 -2.41 5.03
CA PHE A 142 5.80 -2.64 5.87
C PHE A 142 4.79 -3.45 5.06
N ILE A 143 4.20 -4.43 5.73
CA ILE A 143 3.06 -5.19 5.23
C ILE A 143 2.02 -5.16 6.34
N GLY A 144 0.78 -4.99 5.94
CA GLY A 144 -0.35 -4.96 6.85
C GLY A 144 -1.60 -5.52 6.20
N VAL A 145 -2.59 -5.79 7.03
CA VAL A 145 -3.86 -6.35 6.60
C VAL A 145 -5.00 -5.73 7.40
N GLU A 146 -6.03 -5.33 6.69
CA GLU A 146 -7.32 -4.94 7.24
C GLU A 146 -8.28 -6.12 7.09
N VAL A 147 -8.84 -6.55 8.22
CA VAL A 147 -9.73 -7.71 8.33
C VAL A 147 -11.06 -7.28 8.92
N ILE A 148 -12.14 -7.91 8.44
CA ILE A 148 -13.48 -7.70 8.97
C ILE A 148 -13.82 -8.89 9.86
N GLY A 149 -14.08 -8.62 11.14
CA GLY A 149 -14.47 -9.62 12.12
C GLY A 149 -15.79 -9.26 12.80
N MET A 150 -16.34 -10.21 13.53
CA MET A 150 -17.50 -9.97 14.38
C MET A 150 -17.08 -10.14 15.83
N THR A 151 -17.33 -9.13 16.66
CA THR A 151 -17.04 -9.18 18.09
C THR A 151 -18.35 -9.22 18.87
N ALA A 152 -18.36 -9.99 19.95
CA ALA A 152 -19.47 -10.08 20.88
C ALA A 152 -19.09 -9.37 22.18
N CYS A 153 -20.03 -8.64 22.78
CA CYS A 153 -19.75 -7.88 24.01
C CYS A 153 -19.80 -8.82 25.24
N PRO A 154 -18.69 -9.05 25.95
CA PRO A 154 -18.70 -9.88 27.14
C PRO A 154 -19.49 -9.23 28.29
N CYS A 155 -19.45 -7.89 28.39
CA CYS A 155 -20.16 -7.16 29.45
C CYS A 155 -21.68 -7.29 29.31
N ALA A 156 -22.22 -7.14 28.10
CA ALA A 156 -23.64 -7.30 27.86
C ALA A 156 -24.11 -8.74 28.14
N MET A 157 -23.28 -9.73 27.78
CA MET A 157 -23.55 -11.14 28.10
C MET A 157 -23.67 -11.37 29.61
N GLU A 158 -22.73 -10.83 30.38
CA GLU A 158 -22.72 -11.03 31.83
C GLU A 158 -23.89 -10.31 32.52
N ASN A 159 -24.27 -9.13 32.03
CA ASN A 159 -25.41 -8.38 32.56
C ASN A 159 -26.75 -9.09 32.28
N ILE A 160 -26.96 -9.58 31.06
CA ILE A 160 -28.19 -10.30 30.70
C ILE A 160 -28.27 -11.62 31.49
N LYS A 161 -27.16 -12.33 31.63
CA LYS A 161 -27.09 -13.56 32.43
C LYS A 161 -27.45 -13.32 33.89
N LYS A 162 -27.00 -12.22 34.50
CA LYS A 162 -27.35 -11.86 35.88
C LYS A 162 -28.81 -11.45 36.04
N ALA A 163 -29.37 -10.70 35.08
CA ALA A 163 -30.72 -10.17 35.19
C ALA A 163 -31.82 -11.18 34.80
N TYR A 164 -31.54 -12.05 33.82
CA TYR A 164 -32.56 -12.91 33.20
C TYR A 164 -32.19 -14.40 33.16
N GLY A 165 -30.98 -14.78 33.60
CA GLY A 165 -30.51 -16.19 33.53
C GLY A 165 -30.10 -16.65 32.12
N GLU A 166 -30.22 -15.78 31.11
CA GLU A 166 -30.00 -16.08 29.70
C GLU A 166 -28.61 -15.66 29.20
N LYS A 167 -28.11 -16.30 28.14
CA LYS A 167 -26.78 -15.99 27.55
C LYS A 167 -26.89 -15.25 26.21
N TYR A 168 -27.62 -14.14 26.20
CA TYR A 168 -27.68 -13.27 25.02
C TYR A 168 -26.68 -12.12 25.11
N THR A 169 -26.22 -11.66 23.95
CA THR A 169 -25.38 -10.46 23.84
C THR A 169 -25.57 -9.85 22.46
N HIS A 170 -25.25 -8.56 22.33
CA HIS A 170 -25.14 -7.96 21.01
C HIS A 170 -23.78 -8.28 20.38
N ASN A 171 -23.77 -8.35 19.06
CA ASN A 171 -22.55 -8.42 18.27
C ASN A 171 -22.45 -7.21 17.34
N GLN A 172 -21.24 -6.94 16.88
CA GLN A 172 -20.97 -5.84 15.97
C GLN A 172 -19.87 -6.21 14.99
N ARG A 173 -19.99 -5.69 13.76
CA ARG A 173 -18.97 -5.84 12.74
C ARG A 173 -17.83 -4.86 13.06
N ASN A 174 -16.63 -5.39 13.23
CA ASN A 174 -15.43 -4.62 13.48
C ASN A 174 -14.45 -4.74 12.32
N VAL A 175 -13.72 -3.65 12.07
CA VAL A 175 -12.59 -3.61 11.16
C VAL A 175 -11.33 -3.55 12.02
N ALA A 176 -10.41 -4.48 11.83
CA ALA A 176 -9.13 -4.51 12.52
C ALA A 176 -7.99 -4.43 11.51
N THR A 177 -6.98 -3.61 11.81
CA THR A 177 -5.79 -3.45 10.96
C THR A 177 -4.56 -3.89 11.75
N LEU A 178 -3.72 -4.71 11.11
CA LEU A 178 -2.44 -5.21 11.60
C LEU A 178 -1.32 -4.74 10.69
#